data_AF-A0A3C0EGP4-F1
#
_entry.id   AF-A0A3C0EGP4-F1
#
_cell.length_a   1.000
_cell.length_b   1.000
_cell.length_c   1.000
_cell.angle_alpha   90.00
_cell.angle_beta   90.00
_cell.angle_gamma   90.00
#
_symmetry.space_group_name_H-M   'P 1'
#
loop_
_entity.id
_entity.type
_entity.pdbx_description
1 polymer ?
#
loop_
_entity_poly.entity_id
_entity_poly.type
_entity_poly.pdbx_seq_one_letter_code
_entity_poly.pdbx_strand_id
1 'polypeptide(L)'
;PRPADGPDDSDACWYFPSPQGTRWDEDNFSADLRAANRDAGLSWSSLDFRHTFGSQLAQNGVSLYKISQLMGNSPEICRRHYAALVPEAMADEVEFEKINISQSM
;
A
#
# COMPACT_ATOMS: atom_id res chain seq x y z
N PRO A 1 2.23 26.13 11.09
CA PRO A 1 3.31 26.38 10.10
C PRO A 1 4.02 25.07 9.77
N ARG A 2 3.85 24.57 8.53
CA ARG A 2 4.66 23.44 8.02
C ARG A 2 6.13 23.88 8.03
N PRO A 3 7.10 23.01 8.35
CA PRO A 3 8.51 23.39 8.21
C PRO A 3 8.73 23.75 6.75
N ALA A 4 9.28 24.94 6.51
CA ALA A 4 9.87 25.26 5.22
C ALA A 4 10.80 24.12 4.84
N ASP A 5 10.78 23.81 3.55
CA ASP A 5 11.51 22.75 2.90
C ASP A 5 12.85 22.46 3.58
N GLY A 6 13.09 21.16 3.82
CA GLY A 6 14.41 20.67 4.16
C GLY A 6 15.45 21.21 3.17
N PRO A 7 16.74 21.18 3.56
CA PRO A 7 17.80 21.95 2.92
C PRO A 7 17.66 21.90 1.40
N ASP A 8 17.75 23.08 0.76
CA ASP A 8 17.85 23.24 -0.68
C ASP A 8 19.07 22.42 -1.14
N ASP A 9 18.81 21.14 -1.40
CA ASP A 9 19.81 20.12 -1.70
C ASP A 9 20.19 20.31 -3.17
N SER A 10 20.80 21.46 -3.43
CA SER A 10 21.25 21.95 -4.73
C SER A 10 22.28 21.02 -5.39
N ASP A 11 22.77 20.02 -4.65
CA ASP A 11 23.67 18.96 -5.10
C ASP A 11 23.01 17.57 -5.19
N ALA A 12 21.76 17.39 -4.76
CA ALA A 12 21.05 16.11 -4.85
C ALA A 12 20.27 15.99 -6.16
N CYS A 13 20.72 15.09 -7.03
CA CYS A 13 20.00 14.71 -8.23
C CYS A 13 18.72 13.96 -7.84
N TRP A 14 17.55 14.56 -8.09
CA TRP A 14 16.26 13.90 -7.92
C TRP A 14 16.14 12.73 -8.89
N TYR A 15 15.80 11.54 -8.39
CA TYR A 15 15.61 10.34 -9.24
C TYR A 15 14.45 10.51 -10.24
N PHE A 16 13.41 11.23 -9.82
CA PHE A 16 12.30 11.65 -10.68
C PHE A 16 12.12 13.17 -10.58
N PRO A 17 12.87 13.96 -11.36
CA PRO A 17 12.71 15.40 -11.34
C PRO A 17 11.39 15.81 -11.99
N SER A 18 10.92 17.00 -11.64
CA SER A 18 9.88 17.70 -12.39
C SER A 18 10.36 18.00 -13.81
N PRO A 19 9.47 18.40 -14.74
CA PRO A 19 9.88 18.85 -16.08
C PRO A 19 10.87 20.03 -16.03
N GLN A 20 10.92 20.77 -14.92
CA GLN A 20 11.85 21.88 -14.68
C GLN A 20 13.17 21.43 -14.03
N GLY A 21 13.37 20.13 -13.79
CA GLY A 21 14.60 19.61 -13.17
C GLY A 21 14.63 19.69 -11.64
N THR A 22 13.53 20.11 -11.02
CA THR A 22 13.44 20.35 -9.56
C THR A 22 12.64 19.26 -8.86
N ARG A 23 12.53 19.35 -7.53
CA ARG A 23 11.59 18.52 -6.78
C ARG A 23 10.16 18.78 -7.25
N TRP A 24 9.36 17.72 -7.35
CA TRP A 24 7.93 17.86 -7.58
C TRP A 24 7.24 18.58 -6.42
N ASP A 25 6.40 19.55 -6.76
CA ASP A 25 5.36 20.03 -5.87
C ASP A 25 4.23 18.98 -5.78
N GLU A 26 3.74 18.73 -4.58
CA GLU A 26 2.78 17.65 -4.30
C GLU A 26 1.42 17.88 -4.97
N ASP A 27 0.98 19.14 -5.05
CA ASP A 27 -0.30 19.52 -5.64
C ASP A 27 -0.20 19.45 -7.17
N ASN A 28 0.90 19.92 -7.75
CA ASN A 28 1.17 19.82 -9.19
C ASN A 28 1.26 18.36 -9.64
N PHE A 29 2.04 17.53 -8.94
CA PHE A 29 2.12 16.09 -9.24
C PHE A 29 0.73 15.44 -9.18
N SER A 30 -0.06 15.78 -8.16
CA SER A 30 -1.40 15.23 -8.00
C SER A 30 -2.37 15.70 -9.08
N ALA A 31 -2.22 16.92 -9.59
CA ALA A 31 -3.02 17.45 -10.69
C ALA A 31 -2.66 16.75 -12.01
N ASP A 32 -1.36 16.61 -12.30
CA ASP A 32 -0.85 15.96 -13.49
C ASP A 32 -1.23 14.48 -13.53
N LEU A 33 -1.10 13.76 -12.41
CA LEU A 33 -1.52 12.37 -12.31
C LEU A 33 -3.03 12.22 -12.57
N ARG A 34 -3.86 13.12 -12.03
CA ARG A 34 -5.31 13.08 -12.29
C ARG A 34 -5.63 13.34 -13.75
N ALA A 35 -4.87 14.22 -14.42
CA ALA A 35 -5.03 14.44 -15.86
C ALA A 35 -4.70 13.17 -16.65
N ALA A 36 -3.53 12.57 -16.39
CA ALA A 36 -3.11 11.33 -17.02
C ALA A 36 -4.10 10.18 -16.78
N ASN A 37 -4.63 10.06 -15.55
CA ASN A 37 -5.65 9.07 -15.21
C ASN A 37 -6.95 9.29 -15.99
N ARG A 38 -7.43 10.55 -16.10
CA ARG A 38 -8.64 10.85 -16.87
C ARG A 38 -8.48 10.51 -18.35
N ASP A 39 -7.33 10.79 -18.92
CA ASP A 39 -7.03 10.44 -20.32
C ASP A 39 -7.01 8.91 -20.53
N ALA A 40 -6.62 8.16 -19.50
CA ALA A 40 -6.72 6.70 -19.46
C ALA A 40 -8.11 6.17 -19.06
N GLY A 41 -9.12 7.03 -18.87
CA GLY A 41 -10.47 6.63 -18.47
C GLY A 41 -10.59 6.21 -16.99
N LEU A 42 -9.61 6.54 -16.15
CA LEU A 42 -9.60 6.25 -14.72
C LEU A 42 -10.02 7.48 -13.91
N SER A 43 -10.99 7.32 -13.02
CA SER A 43 -11.38 8.36 -12.05
C SER A 43 -10.52 8.31 -10.78
N TRP A 44 -9.22 7.99 -10.91
CA TRP A 44 -8.34 7.63 -9.81
C TRP A 44 -7.42 8.79 -9.38
N SER A 45 -6.99 8.72 -8.12
CA SER A 45 -5.96 9.54 -7.48
C SER A 45 -4.76 8.69 -7.04
N SER A 46 -3.69 9.32 -6.56
CA SER A 46 -2.52 8.62 -5.96
C SER A 46 -2.93 7.65 -4.84
N LEU A 47 -3.96 8.03 -4.08
CA LEU A 47 -4.44 7.23 -2.95
C LEU A 47 -5.14 5.95 -3.41
N ASP A 48 -5.81 5.97 -4.57
CA ASP A 48 -6.50 4.79 -5.11
C ASP A 48 -5.51 3.70 -5.54
N PHE A 49 -4.37 4.08 -6.12
CA PHE A 49 -3.28 3.13 -6.39
C PHE A 49 -2.75 2.51 -5.08
N ARG A 50 -2.56 3.33 -4.05
CA ARG A 50 -2.12 2.89 -2.72
C ARG A 50 -3.14 1.93 -2.08
N HIS A 51 -4.44 2.21 -2.21
CA HIS A 51 -5.49 1.31 -1.74
C HIS A 51 -5.55 0.01 -2.52
N THR A 52 -5.37 0.07 -3.84
CA THR A 52 -5.33 -1.11 -4.72
C THR A 52 -4.18 -2.03 -4.37
N PHE A 53 -2.99 -1.48 -4.08
CA PHE A 53 -1.85 -2.27 -3.60
C PHE A 53 -2.18 -3.01 -2.30
N GLY A 54 -2.77 -2.32 -1.32
CA GLY A 54 -3.14 -2.93 -0.04
C GLY A 54 -4.24 -3.99 -0.18
N SER A 55 -5.25 -3.74 -1.00
CA SER A 55 -6.37 -4.67 -1.22
C SER A 55 -5.90 -5.96 -1.89
N GLN A 56 -5.05 -5.87 -2.91
CA GLN A 56 -4.47 -7.04 -3.58
C GLN A 56 -3.63 -7.90 -2.63
N LEU A 57 -2.83 -7.27 -1.76
CA LEU A 57 -2.07 -8.01 -0.75
C LEU A 57 -2.98 -8.74 0.24
N ALA A 58 -4.05 -8.08 0.70
CA ALA A 58 -5.02 -8.68 1.62
C ALA A 58 -5.74 -9.87 0.98
N GLN A 59 -6.17 -9.73 -0.28
CA GLN A 59 -6.79 -10.81 -1.06
C GLN A 59 -5.85 -12.00 -1.28
N ASN A 60 -4.54 -11.74 -1.40
CA ASN A 60 -3.50 -12.77 -1.48
C ASN A 60 -3.13 -13.38 -0.11
N GLY A 61 -3.88 -13.09 0.95
CA GLY A 61 -3.66 -13.66 2.28
C GLY A 61 -2.48 -13.06 3.06
N VAL A 62 -1.92 -11.93 2.61
CA VAL A 62 -0.84 -11.26 3.35
C VAL A 62 -1.42 -10.65 4.63
N SER A 63 -0.74 -10.87 5.76
CA SER A 63 -1.22 -10.36 7.04
C SER A 63 -1.28 -8.83 7.10
N LEU A 64 -2.30 -8.29 7.76
CA LEU A 64 -2.51 -6.84 7.89
C LEU A 64 -1.32 -6.12 8.54
N TYR A 65 -0.57 -6.81 9.40
CA TYR A 65 0.67 -6.27 9.96
C TYR A 65 1.73 -6.03 8.87
N LYS A 66 2.00 -7.04 8.02
CA LYS A 66 2.96 -6.90 6.91
C LYS A 66 2.52 -5.82 5.93
N ILE A 67 1.23 -5.76 5.60
CA ILE A 67 0.67 -4.71 4.74
C ILE A 67 0.89 -3.32 5.36
N SER A 68 0.65 -3.16 6.67
CA SER A 68 0.86 -1.86 7.34
C SER A 68 2.32 -1.40 7.28
N GLN A 69 3.28 -2.31 7.43
CA GLN A 69 4.71 -2.01 7.33
C GLN A 69 5.10 -1.60 5.91
N LEU A 70 4.64 -2.34 4.89
CA LEU A 70 4.90 -2.04 3.48
C LEU A 70 4.30 -0.70 3.04
N MET A 71 3.12 -0.37 3.56
CA MET A 71 2.45 0.89 3.25
C MET A 71 2.97 2.07 4.07
N GLY A 72 3.74 1.85 5.14
CA GLY A 72 4.14 2.90 6.08
C GLY A 72 2.95 3.48 6.85
N ASN A 73 1.95 2.67 7.16
CA ASN A 73 0.75 3.03 7.93
C ASN A 73 0.76 2.32 9.29
N SER A 74 -0.09 2.77 10.24
CA SER A 74 -0.34 1.97 11.45
C SER A 74 -1.18 0.72 11.14
N PRO A 75 -1.01 -0.39 11.89
CA PRO A 75 -1.82 -1.60 11.73
C PRO A 75 -3.32 -1.36 11.89
N GLU A 76 -3.71 -0.39 12.72
CA GLU A 76 -5.11 -0.03 12.94
C GLU A 76 -5.76 0.57 11.70
N ILE A 77 -5.07 1.51 11.04
CA ILE A 77 -5.53 2.09 9.78
C ILE A 77 -5.65 1.00 8.71
N CYS A 78 -4.66 0.10 8.63
CA CYS A 78 -4.65 -1.03 7.71
C CYS A 78 -5.87 -1.96 7.92
N ARG A 79 -6.19 -2.26 9.18
CA ARG A 79 -7.35 -3.10 9.53
C ARG A 79 -8.67 -2.49 9.03
N ARG A 80 -8.87 -1.19 9.25
CA ARG A 80 -10.10 -0.49 8.83
C ARG A 80 -10.34 -0.56 7.32
N HIS A 81 -9.27 -0.58 6.53
CA HIS A 81 -9.39 -0.56 5.06
C HIS A 81 -9.43 -1.96 4.43
N TYR A 82 -8.81 -2.99 5.02
CA TYR A 82 -8.60 -4.27 4.32
C TYR A 82 -9.08 -5.52 5.05
N ALA A 83 -9.54 -5.43 6.31
CA ALA A 83 -9.94 -6.63 7.05
C ALA A 83 -11.04 -7.45 6.34
N ALA A 84 -11.94 -6.79 5.62
CA ALA A 84 -13.03 -7.44 4.87
C ALA A 84 -12.54 -8.18 3.60
N LEU A 85 -11.31 -7.96 3.17
CA LEU A 85 -10.72 -8.57 1.97
C LEU A 85 -9.78 -9.72 2.30
N VAL A 86 -9.48 -9.92 3.58
CA VAL A 86 -8.71 -11.07 4.02
C VAL A 86 -9.59 -12.30 3.75
N PRO A 87 -9.09 -13.34 3.07
CA PRO A 87 -9.79 -14.62 2.96
C PRO A 87 -10.27 -15.09 4.34
N GLU A 88 -11.21 -16.02 4.42
CA GLU A 88 -11.56 -16.71 5.68
C GLU A 88 -10.36 -17.55 6.17
N ALA A 89 -9.24 -16.89 6.51
CA ALA A 89 -7.96 -17.45 6.89
C ALA A 89 -8.01 -18.06 8.31
N MET A 90 -9.12 -17.91 9.01
CA MET A 90 -9.33 -18.50 10.34
C MET A 90 -9.88 -19.93 10.24
N ALA A 91 -10.35 -20.39 9.07
CA ALA A 91 -10.84 -21.76 8.92
C ALA A 91 -9.69 -22.78 8.98
N ASP A 92 -8.58 -22.50 8.31
CA ASP A 92 -7.41 -23.40 8.32
C ASP A 92 -6.66 -23.36 9.66
N GLU A 93 -6.68 -22.25 10.40
CA GLU A 93 -6.03 -22.12 11.72
C GLU A 93 -6.74 -22.92 12.83
N VAL A 94 -7.98 -23.38 12.62
CA VAL A 94 -8.72 -24.24 13.55
C VAL A 94 -8.79 -25.70 13.08
N GLU A 95 -8.29 -26.00 11.88
CA GLU A 95 -8.11 -27.36 11.37
C GLU A 95 -6.85 -27.96 11.99
N PHE A 96 -7.01 -28.54 13.19
CA PHE A 96 -5.95 -29.37 13.78
C PHE A 96 -5.86 -30.68 12.99
N GLU A 97 -4.72 -30.93 12.34
CA GLU A 97 -4.45 -32.22 11.71
C GLU A 97 -4.67 -33.35 12.74
N LYS A 98 -5.63 -34.23 12.47
CA LYS A 98 -5.86 -35.41 13.29
C LYS A 98 -4.63 -36.30 13.18
N ILE A 99 -3.82 -36.33 14.24
CA ILE A 99 -2.75 -37.32 14.38
C ILE A 99 -3.41 -38.70 14.34
N ASN A 100 -3.33 -39.38 13.20
CA ASN A 100 -3.71 -40.79 13.10
C ASN A 100 -2.65 -41.60 13.84
N ILE A 101 -2.89 -41.88 15.12
CA ILE A 101 -2.13 -42.87 15.88
C ILE A 101 -2.62 -44.26 15.45
N SER A 102 -2.23 -44.70 14.25
CA SER A 102 -2.41 -46.09 13.81
C SER A 102 -1.12 -46.87 13.99
N GLN A 103 -1.04 -47.51 15.16
CA GLN A 103 -0.48 -48.84 15.47
C GLN A 103 0.85 -49.27 14.80
N SER A 104 1.89 -49.40 15.64
CA SER A 104 2.82 -50.54 15.57
C SER A 104 2.66 -51.36 16.85
N MET A 105 1.93 -52.49 16.76
CA MET A 105 2.13 -53.66 17.60
C MET A 105 2.74 -54.76 16.71
#